data_AF-A0A1V5KHE6-F1
#
_entry.id   AF-A0A1V5KHE6-F1
#
_cell.length_a   1.000
_cell.length_b   1.000
_cell.length_c   1.000
_cell.angle_alpha   90.00
_cell.angle_beta   90.00
_cell.angle_gamma   90.00
#
_symmetry.space_group_name_H-M   'P 1'
#
loop_
_entity.id
_entity.type
_entity.pdbx_description
1 polymer ?
#
loop_
_entity_poly.entity_id
_entity_poly.type
_entity_poly.pdbx_seq_one_letter_code
_entity_poly.pdbx_strand_id
1 'polypeptide(L)'
;MARENASIDHLPAPRPTTLEAYLRELESRKEVTLPESQIYPLIKETLRQNGYQPELFLKGCKTTLTENRAVLELMVDLRHAPYQSLSDEAERAWITLLKMIPEQSLSQVYLKLDLLPYKESNMIRLLPESRVSIGKINLPLNQLEKKFGLKMQMNLADLQISDYRLSDHQLRLIK
;
A
#
# COMPACT_ATOMS: atom_id res chain seq x y z
N MET A 1 -41.78 -32.10 -14.75
CA MET A 1 -40.72 -31.93 -13.73
C MET A 1 -39.87 -30.75 -14.16
N ALA A 2 -39.96 -29.64 -13.43
CA ALA A 2 -39.20 -28.42 -13.71
C ALA A 2 -37.96 -28.38 -12.80
N ARG A 3 -36.77 -28.24 -13.39
CA ARG A 3 -35.49 -27.86 -12.78
C ARG A 3 -34.61 -27.35 -13.92
N GLU A 4 -33.85 -26.27 -13.85
CA GLU A 4 -33.56 -25.25 -12.86
C GLU A 4 -32.99 -24.07 -13.67
N ASN A 5 -33.40 -22.84 -13.33
CA ASN A 5 -32.86 -21.62 -13.92
C ASN A 5 -31.37 -21.54 -13.59
N ALA A 6 -30.52 -21.62 -14.61
CA ALA A 6 -29.12 -21.25 -14.50
C ALA A 6 -29.04 -19.77 -14.12
N SER A 7 -28.44 -19.51 -12.96
CA SER A 7 -28.20 -18.20 -12.38
C SER A 7 -27.55 -17.25 -13.38
N ILE A 8 -28.21 -16.11 -13.58
CA ILE A 8 -27.77 -15.01 -14.43
C ILE A 8 -26.41 -14.51 -13.96
N ASP A 9 -25.51 -14.38 -14.93
CA ASP A 9 -24.17 -13.82 -14.85
C ASP A 9 -24.09 -12.62 -13.90
N HIS A 10 -23.24 -12.73 -12.88
CA HIS A 10 -22.68 -11.57 -12.20
C HIS A 10 -21.68 -10.88 -13.15
N LEU A 11 -22.20 -10.21 -14.18
CA LEU A 11 -21.43 -9.21 -14.89
C LEU A 11 -21.00 -8.14 -13.86
N PRO A 12 -19.70 -7.79 -13.78
CA PRO A 12 -19.27 -6.73 -12.89
C PRO A 12 -20.01 -5.45 -13.28
N ALA A 13 -20.58 -4.77 -12.28
CA ALA A 13 -21.32 -3.54 -12.49
C ALA A 13 -20.49 -2.57 -13.35
N PRO A 14 -21.11 -1.88 -14.33
CA PRO A 14 -20.41 -0.94 -15.18
C PRO A 14 -19.71 0.12 -14.32
N ARG A 15 -18.41 0.32 -14.54
CA ARG A 15 -17.61 1.29 -13.78
C ARG A 15 -18.12 2.71 -14.06
N PRO A 16 -18.15 3.60 -13.06
CA PRO A 16 -18.58 4.99 -13.24
C PRO A 16 -17.73 5.69 -14.30
N THR A 17 -18.38 6.44 -15.17
CA THR A 17 -17.75 7.18 -16.27
C THR A 17 -17.46 8.64 -15.92
N THR A 18 -17.88 9.12 -14.74
CA THR A 18 -17.64 10.49 -14.26
C THR A 18 -17.06 10.49 -12.84
N LEU A 19 -16.30 11.53 -12.51
CA LEU A 19 -15.67 11.69 -11.20
C LEU A 19 -16.71 11.78 -10.07
N GLU A 20 -17.81 12.51 -10.24
CA GLU A 20 -18.87 12.56 -9.21
C GLU A 20 -19.59 11.23 -9.01
N ALA A 21 -19.83 10.46 -10.08
CA ALA A 21 -20.45 9.14 -9.95
C ALA A 21 -19.50 8.15 -9.28
N TYR A 22 -18.19 8.27 -9.55
CA TYR A 22 -17.15 7.54 -8.85
C TYR A 22 -17.18 7.88 -7.36
N LEU A 23 -17.08 9.16 -7.00
CA LEU A 23 -17.10 9.63 -5.60
C LEU A 23 -18.36 9.16 -4.83
N ARG A 24 -19.55 9.20 -5.45
CA ARG A 24 -20.79 8.66 -4.84
C ARG A 24 -20.75 7.14 -4.66
N GLU A 25 -20.15 6.40 -5.59
CA GLU A 25 -19.95 4.97 -5.43
C GLU A 25 -19.00 4.69 -4.25
N LEU A 26 -17.92 5.48 -4.09
CA LEU A 26 -17.00 5.37 -2.94
C LEU A 26 -17.73 5.60 -1.61
N GLU A 27 -18.52 6.67 -1.53
CA GLU A 27 -19.35 6.99 -0.36
C GLU A 27 -20.34 5.86 -0.03
N SER A 28 -20.92 5.22 -1.05
CA SER A 28 -21.89 4.14 -0.86
C SER A 28 -21.27 2.80 -0.43
N ARG A 29 -20.01 2.54 -0.82
CA ARG A 29 -19.35 1.24 -0.58
C ARG A 29 -18.43 1.24 0.63
N LYS A 30 -18.05 2.40 1.16
CA LYS A 30 -17.06 2.58 2.24
C LYS A 30 -15.71 1.89 2.00
N GLU A 31 -15.50 1.39 0.78
CA GLU A 31 -14.35 0.67 0.31
C GLU A 31 -14.11 1.04 -1.15
N VAL A 32 -12.86 1.37 -1.44
CA VAL A 32 -12.39 1.83 -2.73
C VAL A 32 -11.20 0.99 -3.12
N THR A 33 -11.32 0.23 -4.20
CA THR A 33 -10.15 -0.42 -4.80
C THR A 33 -9.66 0.44 -5.96
N LEU A 34 -8.48 1.03 -5.81
CA LEU A 34 -7.80 1.76 -6.86
C LEU A 34 -7.04 0.76 -7.74
N PRO A 35 -7.36 0.67 -9.04
CA PRO A 35 -6.61 -0.18 -9.95
C PRO A 35 -5.19 0.35 -10.13
N GLU A 36 -4.29 -0.54 -10.54
CA GLU A 36 -2.88 -0.24 -10.78
C GLU A 36 -2.69 1.04 -11.61
N SER A 37 -3.47 1.21 -12.68
CA SER A 37 -3.39 2.37 -13.58
C SER A 37 -3.57 3.73 -12.90
N GLN A 38 -4.24 3.78 -11.73
CA GLN A 38 -4.48 5.03 -11.00
C GLN A 38 -3.41 5.28 -9.91
N ILE A 39 -2.95 4.23 -9.24
CA ILE A 39 -2.08 4.38 -8.07
C ILE A 39 -0.59 4.16 -8.39
N TYR A 40 -0.29 3.34 -9.39
CA TYR A 40 1.07 3.01 -9.80
C TYR A 40 1.88 4.25 -10.25
N PRO A 41 1.32 5.21 -11.03
CA PRO A 41 2.05 6.43 -11.36
C PRO A 41 2.42 7.27 -10.13
N LEU A 42 1.52 7.34 -9.14
CA LEU A 42 1.76 8.09 -7.89
C LEU A 42 2.87 7.45 -7.07
N ILE A 43 2.83 6.12 -6.89
CA ILE A 43 3.87 5.38 -6.16
C ILE A 43 5.24 5.54 -6.85
N LYS A 44 5.28 5.43 -8.18
CA LYS A 44 6.52 5.65 -8.94
C LYS A 44 7.08 7.04 -8.72
N GLU A 45 6.23 8.06 -8.80
CA GLU A 45 6.68 9.44 -8.64
C GLU A 45 7.22 9.69 -7.23
N THR A 46 6.53 9.21 -6.18
CA THR A 46 7.03 9.29 -4.80
C THR A 46 8.38 8.58 -4.66
N LEU A 47 8.55 7.39 -5.23
CA LEU A 47 9.83 6.67 -5.18
C LEU A 47 10.95 7.44 -5.91
N ARG A 48 10.68 8.02 -7.07
CA ARG A 48 11.65 8.86 -7.81
C ARG A 48 12.06 10.11 -7.05
N GLN A 49 11.11 10.78 -6.39
CA GLN A 49 11.39 11.94 -5.55
C GLN A 49 12.30 11.60 -4.37
N ASN A 50 12.29 10.34 -3.92
CA ASN A 50 13.19 9.82 -2.89
C ASN A 50 14.48 9.22 -3.46
N GLY A 51 14.79 9.47 -4.75
CA GLY A 51 16.02 9.04 -5.41
C GLY A 51 16.03 7.58 -5.88
N TYR A 52 14.89 6.89 -5.84
CA TYR A 52 14.79 5.50 -6.25
C TYR A 52 14.41 5.35 -7.74
N GLN A 53 14.78 4.21 -8.33
CA GLN A 53 14.43 3.84 -9.70
C GLN A 53 13.32 2.76 -9.67
N PRO A 54 12.03 3.15 -9.55
CA PRO A 54 10.96 2.19 -9.31
C PRO A 54 10.77 1.18 -10.45
N GLU A 55 11.15 1.51 -11.67
CA GLU A 55 11.11 0.60 -12.83
C GLU A 55 11.97 -0.65 -12.62
N LEU A 56 13.02 -0.58 -11.81
CA LEU A 56 13.93 -1.70 -11.59
C LEU A 56 13.36 -2.73 -10.61
N PHE A 57 12.46 -2.33 -9.71
CA PHE A 57 12.04 -3.20 -8.62
C PHE A 57 10.54 -3.26 -8.38
N LEU A 58 9.70 -2.37 -8.92
CA LEU A 58 8.26 -2.42 -8.71
C LEU A 58 7.56 -2.94 -9.97
N LYS A 59 6.97 -4.14 -9.90
CA LYS A 59 6.36 -4.84 -11.05
C LYS A 59 4.85 -4.69 -11.16
N GLY A 60 4.19 -4.32 -10.08
CA GLY A 60 2.75 -4.08 -10.07
C GLY A 60 2.28 -3.64 -8.69
N CYS A 61 1.11 -3.02 -8.63
CA CYS A 61 0.51 -2.62 -7.36
C CYS A 61 -1.00 -2.61 -7.42
N LYS A 62 -1.63 -2.82 -6.27
CA LYS A 62 -3.06 -2.65 -6.05
C LYS A 62 -3.27 -2.03 -4.69
N THR A 63 -4.19 -1.10 -4.61
CA THR A 63 -4.52 -0.43 -3.34
C THR A 63 -5.99 -0.53 -3.07
N THR A 64 -6.33 -0.95 -1.86
CA THR A 64 -7.69 -0.92 -1.33
C THR A 64 -7.72 0.00 -0.12
N LEU A 65 -8.59 1.01 -0.16
CA LEU A 65 -8.79 1.99 0.90
C LEU A 65 -10.17 1.78 1.52
N THR A 66 -10.22 1.73 2.85
CA THR A 66 -11.48 1.81 3.62
C THR A 66 -11.33 2.88 4.70
N GLU A 67 -12.43 3.22 5.40
CA GLU A 67 -12.57 4.35 6.33
C GLU A 67 -11.37 4.63 7.26
N ASN A 68 -10.64 3.61 7.73
CA ASN A 68 -9.45 3.78 8.59
C ASN A 68 -8.31 2.80 8.24
N ARG A 69 -8.28 2.30 7.01
CA ARG A 69 -7.35 1.24 6.60
C ARG A 69 -6.93 1.43 5.15
N ALA A 70 -5.65 1.26 4.90
CA ALA A 70 -5.08 1.21 3.57
C ALA A 70 -4.36 -0.12 3.40
N VAL A 71 -4.80 -0.91 2.42
CA VAL A 71 -4.13 -2.15 2.02
C VAL A 71 -3.40 -1.90 0.71
N LEU A 72 -2.07 -1.98 0.74
CA LEU A 72 -1.22 -1.87 -0.44
C LEU A 72 -0.63 -3.24 -0.75
N GLU A 73 -0.91 -3.76 -1.94
CA GLU A 73 -0.44 -5.03 -2.44
C GLU A 73 0.54 -4.75 -3.57
N LEU A 74 1.83 -5.06 -3.37
CA LEU A 74 2.91 -4.78 -4.31
C LEU A 74 3.54 -6.08 -4.81
N MET A 75 3.86 -6.11 -6.10
CA MET A 75 4.78 -7.10 -6.66
C MET A 75 6.13 -6.42 -6.84
N VAL A 76 7.17 -6.96 -6.21
CA VAL A 76 8.51 -6.37 -6.26
C VAL A 76 9.60 -7.37 -6.67
N ASP A 77 10.64 -6.85 -7.31
CA ASP A 77 11.89 -7.53 -7.59
C ASP A 77 12.93 -7.16 -6.52
N LEU A 78 13.08 -8.03 -5.52
CA LEU A 78 13.99 -7.77 -4.41
C LEU A 78 15.47 -7.79 -4.80
N ARG A 79 15.82 -8.31 -5.98
CA ARG A 79 17.21 -8.29 -6.50
C ARG A 79 17.68 -6.87 -6.80
N HIS A 80 16.73 -5.96 -7.05
CA HIS A 80 16.99 -4.56 -7.38
C HIS A 80 16.51 -3.61 -6.27
N ALA A 81 16.15 -4.14 -5.10
CA ALA A 81 15.73 -3.30 -3.99
C ALA A 81 16.91 -2.43 -3.52
N PRO A 82 16.69 -1.12 -3.28
CA PRO A 82 17.74 -0.20 -2.86
C PRO A 82 17.97 -0.31 -1.35
N TYR A 83 18.64 -1.37 -0.91
CA TYR A 83 18.88 -1.63 0.52
C TYR A 83 20.19 -1.03 1.04
N GLN A 84 21.06 -0.51 0.16
CA GLN A 84 22.35 0.07 0.53
C GLN A 84 22.23 1.42 1.24
N SER A 85 21.05 2.05 1.20
CA SER A 85 20.75 3.29 1.94
C SER A 85 20.21 3.02 3.36
N LEU A 86 20.07 1.74 3.75
CA LEU A 86 19.63 1.36 5.08
C LEU A 86 20.77 1.49 6.10
N SER A 87 20.43 1.53 7.39
CA SER A 87 21.43 1.38 8.44
C SER A 87 22.05 -0.03 8.41
N ASP A 88 23.27 -0.19 8.91
CA ASP A 88 23.97 -1.49 8.93
C ASP A 88 23.13 -2.64 9.52
N GLU A 89 22.34 -2.34 10.57
CA GLU A 89 21.47 -3.33 11.20
C GLU A 89 20.30 -3.72 10.30
N ALA A 90 19.67 -2.73 9.66
CA ALA A 90 18.58 -2.95 8.72
C ALA A 90 19.06 -3.65 7.44
N GLU A 91 20.25 -3.31 6.94
CA GLU A 91 20.89 -4.01 5.82
C GLU A 91 21.16 -5.49 6.15
N ARG A 92 21.72 -5.80 7.33
CA ARG A 92 21.94 -7.20 7.76
C ARG A 92 20.64 -7.99 7.85
N ALA A 93 19.58 -7.37 8.36
CA ALA A 93 18.27 -7.99 8.44
C ALA A 93 17.67 -8.21 7.05
N TRP A 94 17.83 -7.24 6.15
CA TRP A 94 17.43 -7.35 4.75
C TRP A 94 18.13 -8.52 4.06
N ILE A 95 19.46 -8.60 4.15
CA ILE A 95 20.25 -9.70 3.58
C ILE A 95 19.80 -11.05 4.14
N THR A 96 19.52 -11.11 5.44
CA THR A 96 19.02 -12.35 6.09
C THR A 96 17.66 -12.74 5.52
N LEU A 97 16.76 -11.77 5.32
CA LEU A 97 15.45 -12.00 4.73
C LEU A 97 15.55 -12.49 3.27
N LEU A 98 16.45 -11.90 2.47
CA LEU A 98 16.70 -12.36 1.10
C LEU A 98 17.13 -13.82 1.05
N LYS A 99 17.99 -14.26 1.97
CA LYS A 99 18.45 -15.66 2.06
C LYS A 99 17.33 -16.65 2.42
N MET A 100 16.24 -16.18 3.03
CA MET A 100 15.08 -17.03 3.37
C MET A 100 14.13 -17.24 2.19
N ILE A 101 14.26 -16.46 1.12
CA ILE A 101 13.42 -16.54 -0.08
C ILE A 101 14.20 -17.28 -1.16
N PRO A 102 13.62 -18.29 -1.83
CA PRO A 102 14.29 -18.96 -2.95
C PRO A 102 14.71 -17.96 -4.04
N GLU A 103 15.92 -18.12 -4.57
CA GLU A 103 16.52 -17.16 -5.51
C GLU A 103 15.61 -16.90 -6.73
N GLN A 104 15.01 -17.94 -7.30
CA GLN A 104 14.07 -17.82 -8.41
C GLN A 104 12.82 -16.97 -8.08
N SER A 105 12.45 -16.90 -6.80
CA SER A 105 11.29 -16.15 -6.31
C SER A 105 11.60 -14.69 -5.99
N LEU A 106 12.88 -14.31 -5.87
CA LEU A 106 13.28 -12.93 -5.54
C LEU A 106 12.82 -11.92 -6.58
N SER A 107 12.60 -12.36 -7.81
CA SER A 107 12.12 -11.50 -8.89
C SER A 107 10.63 -11.15 -8.79
N GLN A 108 9.85 -11.90 -8.03
CA GLN A 108 8.39 -11.74 -7.95
C GLN A 108 7.93 -11.95 -6.50
N VAL A 109 8.39 -11.06 -5.63
CA VAL A 109 7.99 -11.09 -4.22
C VAL A 109 6.73 -10.28 -4.04
N TYR A 110 5.72 -10.95 -3.48
CA TYR A 110 4.50 -10.30 -3.06
C TYR A 110 4.68 -9.66 -1.69
N LEU A 111 4.56 -8.33 -1.64
CA LEU A 111 4.52 -7.54 -0.43
C LEU A 111 3.11 -7.04 -0.20
N LYS A 112 2.58 -7.23 1.00
CA LYS A 112 1.31 -6.65 1.43
C LYS A 112 1.52 -5.76 2.63
N LEU A 113 1.18 -4.49 2.51
CA LEU A 113 1.10 -3.56 3.63
C LEU A 113 -0.37 -3.44 4.03
N ASP A 114 -0.66 -3.80 5.25
CA ASP A 114 -1.98 -3.65 5.86
C ASP A 114 -1.87 -2.56 6.91
N LEU A 115 -2.23 -1.34 6.52
CA LEU A 115 -1.94 -0.12 7.25
C LEU A 115 -3.20 0.42 7.90
N LEU A 116 -3.09 0.80 9.17
CA LEU A 116 -4.15 1.44 9.94
C LEU A 116 -3.69 2.84 10.33
N PRO A 117 -3.71 3.80 9.40
CA PRO A 117 -3.27 5.16 9.66
C PRO A 117 -4.28 5.92 10.53
N TYR A 118 -3.77 6.74 11.43
CA TYR A 118 -4.54 7.69 12.22
C TYR A 118 -3.81 9.03 12.29
N LYS A 119 -4.57 10.12 12.41
CA LYS A 119 -4.00 11.45 12.57
C LYS A 119 -3.71 11.70 14.05
N GLU A 120 -2.49 12.14 14.34
CA GLU A 120 -2.11 12.62 15.67
C GLU A 120 -1.43 14.00 15.50
N SER A 121 -2.14 15.06 15.87
CA SER A 121 -1.69 16.45 15.69
C SER A 121 -1.26 16.73 14.23
N ASN A 122 0.02 17.02 13.98
CA ASN A 122 0.57 17.31 12.65
C ASN A 122 1.22 16.09 11.97
N MET A 123 0.91 14.89 12.46
CA MET A 123 1.50 13.63 11.99
C MET A 123 0.41 12.67 11.53
N ILE A 124 0.72 11.89 10.50
CA ILE A 124 0.04 10.61 10.24
C ILE A 124 0.88 9.52 10.90
N ARG A 125 0.25 8.72 11.76
CA ARG A 125 0.90 7.59 12.44
C ARG A 125 0.18 6.30 12.08
N LEU A 126 0.86 5.17 12.22
CA LEU A 126 0.29 3.86 12.00
C LEU A 126 -0.01 3.20 13.36
N LEU A 127 -1.20 2.62 13.51
CA LEU A 127 -1.52 1.84 14.70
C LEU A 127 -0.61 0.60 14.80
N PRO A 128 -0.28 0.12 16.01
CA PRO A 128 0.60 -1.04 16.21
C PRO A 128 0.14 -2.33 15.52
N GLU A 129 -1.15 -2.46 15.25
CA GLU A 129 -1.78 -3.59 14.55
C GLU A 129 -1.50 -3.61 13.04
N SER A 130 -0.93 -2.52 12.50
CA SER A 130 -0.48 -2.46 11.11
C SER A 130 0.59 -3.51 10.84
N ARG A 131 0.59 -4.07 9.63
CA ARG A 131 1.39 -5.26 9.28
C ARG A 131 2.03 -5.15 7.91
N VAL A 132 3.21 -5.74 7.77
CA VAL A 132 3.84 -6.07 6.48
C VAL A 132 3.83 -7.58 6.33
N SER A 133 3.35 -8.07 5.19
CA SER A 133 3.49 -9.48 4.81
C SER A 133 4.39 -9.65 3.59
N ILE A 134 5.26 -10.65 3.64
CA ILE A 134 6.12 -11.07 2.54
C ILE A 134 5.79 -12.54 2.24
N GLY A 135 5.03 -12.78 1.17
CA GLY A 135 4.43 -14.09 0.91
C GLY A 135 3.58 -14.58 2.11
N LYS A 136 4.02 -15.65 2.78
CA LYS A 136 3.35 -16.20 3.97
C LYS A 136 3.85 -15.62 5.30
N ILE A 137 4.97 -14.89 5.29
CA ILE A 137 5.55 -14.30 6.50
C ILE A 137 4.77 -13.03 6.81
N ASN A 138 4.27 -12.89 8.04
CA ASN A 138 3.52 -11.71 8.49
C ASN A 138 4.23 -11.07 9.68
N LEU A 139 4.63 -9.81 9.54
CA LEU A 139 5.45 -9.06 10.49
C LEU A 139 4.67 -7.82 10.96
N PRO A 140 4.35 -7.73 12.26
CA PRO A 140 3.79 -6.52 12.84
C PRO A 140 4.75 -5.32 12.71
N LEU A 141 4.24 -4.16 12.31
CA LEU A 141 5.07 -2.96 12.10
C LEU A 141 5.78 -2.50 13.38
N ASN A 142 5.14 -2.64 14.54
CA ASN A 142 5.76 -2.29 15.83
C ASN A 142 7.01 -3.13 16.16
N GLN A 143 7.09 -4.37 15.67
CA GLN A 143 8.29 -5.20 15.81
C GLN A 143 9.39 -4.73 14.85
N LEU A 144 9.01 -4.30 13.64
CA LEU A 144 9.95 -3.74 12.67
C LEU A 144 10.52 -2.40 13.12
N GLU A 145 9.69 -1.52 13.70
CA GLU A 145 10.13 -0.26 14.30
C GLU A 145 11.14 -0.51 15.43
N LYS A 146 10.84 -1.42 16.36
CA LYS A 146 11.75 -1.75 17.47
C LYS A 146 13.07 -2.36 17.02
N LYS A 147 13.05 -3.22 15.99
CA LYS A 147 14.24 -3.93 15.52
C LYS A 147 15.07 -3.15 14.51
N PHE A 148 14.45 -2.26 13.75
CA PHE A 148 15.10 -1.61 12.60
C PHE A 148 15.03 -0.08 12.62
N GLY A 149 14.44 0.52 13.67
CA GLY A 149 14.32 1.97 13.80
C GLY A 149 13.43 2.62 12.73
N LEU A 150 12.56 1.84 12.08
CA LEU A 150 11.63 2.34 11.07
C LEU A 150 10.61 3.27 11.73
N LYS A 151 10.65 4.55 11.39
CA LYS A 151 9.66 5.53 11.87
C LYS A 151 8.31 5.26 11.23
N MET A 152 7.35 4.79 12.01
CA MET A 152 5.97 4.53 11.55
C MET A 152 5.09 5.77 11.61
N GLN A 153 5.68 6.92 11.26
CA GLN A 153 5.05 8.22 11.31
C GLN A 153 5.59 9.13 10.22
N MET A 154 4.73 9.97 9.69
CA MET A 154 5.07 10.94 8.66
C MET A 154 4.50 12.31 9.01
N ASN A 155 5.29 13.36 8.82
CA ASN A 155 4.81 14.72 9.04
C ASN A 155 3.91 15.13 7.88
N LEU A 156 2.76 15.73 8.19
CA LEU A 156 1.83 16.23 7.18
C LEU A 156 2.47 17.33 6.29
N ALA A 157 3.39 18.10 6.85
CA ALA A 157 4.14 19.12 6.11
C ALA A 157 5.03 18.50 5.01
N ASP A 158 5.67 17.35 5.30
CA ASP A 158 6.50 16.63 4.32
C ASP A 158 5.67 16.11 3.14
N LEU A 159 4.38 15.86 3.39
CA LEU A 159 3.41 15.42 2.38
C LEU A 159 2.69 16.58 1.68
N GLN A 160 2.93 17.83 2.06
CA GLN A 160 2.19 19.00 1.58
C GLN A 160 0.66 18.85 1.78
N ILE A 161 0.24 18.22 2.89
CA ILE A 161 -1.17 18.00 3.26
C ILE A 161 -1.53 18.91 4.44
N SER A 162 -2.63 19.67 4.34
CA SER A 162 -3.10 20.54 5.44
C SER A 162 -3.97 19.76 6.42
N ASP A 163 -4.79 18.85 5.89
CA ASP A 163 -5.67 18.02 6.68
C ASP A 163 -5.84 16.64 6.05
N TYR A 164 -5.91 15.63 6.91
CA TYR A 164 -6.11 14.23 6.53
C TYR A 164 -7.29 13.67 7.30
N ARG A 165 -8.36 13.32 6.58
CA ARG A 165 -9.52 12.61 7.14
C ARG A 165 -9.86 11.43 6.25
N LEU A 166 -9.45 10.26 6.72
CA LEU A 166 -9.73 8.99 6.06
C LEU A 166 -11.22 8.61 6.18
N SER A 167 -11.86 9.01 7.29
CA SER A 167 -13.28 8.80 7.57
C SER A 167 -14.23 9.45 6.56
N ASP A 168 -13.82 10.59 6.00
CA ASP A 168 -14.66 11.42 5.13
C ASP A 168 -14.24 11.28 3.65
N HIS A 169 -13.37 10.32 3.33
CA HIS A 169 -12.75 10.16 2.00
C HIS A 169 -12.09 11.44 1.44
N GLN A 170 -11.66 12.36 2.31
CA GLN A 170 -11.10 13.66 1.91
C GLN A 170 -9.63 13.79 2.32
N LEU A 171 -8.77 13.84 1.31
CA LEU A 171 -7.40 14.34 1.41
C LEU A 171 -7.41 15.82 1.02
N ARG A 172 -7.04 16.72 1.94
CA ARG A 172 -6.92 18.15 1.63
C ARG A 172 -5.45 18.55 1.52
N LEU A 173 -5.01 18.80 0.29
CA LEU A 173 -3.68 19.34 0.00
C LEU A 173 -3.56 20.79 0.49
N ILE A 174 -2.36 21.22 0.86
CA ILE A 174 -2.03 22.64 1.07
C ILE A 174 -1.90 23.30 -0.31
N LYS A 175 -2.48 24.48 -0.49
CA LYS A 175 -2.12 25.41 -1.55
C LYS A 175 -1.02 26.33 -1.05
#